data_AF-A0A917LVW3-F1
#
_entry.id   AF-A0A917LVW3-F1
#
_cell.length_a   1.000
_cell.length_b   1.000
_cell.length_c   1.000
_cell.angle_alpha   90.00
_cell.angle_beta   90.00
_cell.angle_gamma   90.00
#
_symmetry.space_group_name_H-M   'P 1'
#
loop_
_entity.id
_entity.type
_entity.pdbx_description
1 polymer ?
#
loop_
_entity_poly.entity_id
_entity_poly.type
_entity_poly.pdbx_seq_one_letter_code
_entity_poly.pdbx_strand_id
1 'polypeptide(L)'
;MEDNKYPENYFEHYIFSFSSTSQTLDKTGFENLARLYIDIEGSDTFSELIKEIQLIKENDDWSYFEEVARNFEIKDLSNDKLKEMAEVAIKVSIDMNY
;
A
#
# COMPACT_ATOMS: atom_id res chain seq x y z
N MET A 1 -5.69 8.55 -24.52
CA MET A 1 -5.96 7.98 -23.18
C MET A 1 -4.59 7.71 -22.61
N GLU A 2 -4.25 8.34 -21.50
CA GLU A 2 -3.02 7.97 -20.80
C GLU A 2 -3.16 6.51 -20.37
N ASP A 3 -2.21 5.67 -20.76
CA ASP A 3 -2.15 4.31 -20.26
C ASP A 3 -1.94 4.41 -18.74
N ASN A 4 -2.90 3.94 -17.95
CA ASN A 4 -2.74 3.88 -16.51
C ASN A 4 -1.59 2.92 -16.21
N LYS A 5 -0.48 3.45 -15.67
CA LYS A 5 0.73 2.70 -15.30
C LYS A 5 0.43 1.60 -14.27
N TYR A 6 -0.68 1.75 -13.53
CA TYR A 6 -1.17 0.85 -12.49
C TYR A 6 -2.64 0.49 -12.77
N PRO A 7 -2.94 -0.35 -13.77
CA PRO A 7 -4.30 -0.54 -14.26
C PRO A 7 -5.26 -1.13 -13.22
N GLU A 8 -4.75 -1.91 -12.27
CA GLU A 8 -5.54 -2.58 -11.22
C GLU A 8 -5.63 -1.77 -9.91
N ASN A 9 -4.80 -0.72 -9.76
CA ASN A 9 -4.81 0.20 -8.62
C ASN A 9 -4.70 -0.48 -7.24
N TYR A 10 -3.94 -1.57 -7.10
CA TYR A 10 -3.87 -2.30 -5.84
C TYR A 10 -3.29 -1.44 -4.71
N PHE A 11 -2.24 -0.65 -4.98
CA PHE A 11 -1.63 0.19 -3.94
C PHE A 11 -2.53 1.38 -3.59
N GLU A 12 -3.26 1.94 -4.54
CA GLU A 12 -4.30 2.95 -4.28
C GLU A 12 -5.42 2.37 -3.40
N HIS A 13 -5.92 1.17 -3.70
CA HIS A 13 -6.91 0.48 -2.88
C HIS A 13 -6.40 0.18 -1.47
N TYR A 14 -5.12 -0.16 -1.33
CA TYR A 14 -4.47 -0.37 -0.05
C TYR A 14 -4.36 0.92 0.78
N ILE A 15 -4.02 2.05 0.15
CA ILE A 15 -4.04 3.39 0.78
C ILE A 15 -5.48 3.77 1.17
N PHE A 16 -6.46 3.51 0.32
CA PHE A 16 -7.87 3.73 0.65
C PHE A 16 -8.30 2.91 1.86
N SER A 17 -7.89 1.63 1.92
CA SER A 17 -8.14 0.76 3.06
C SER A 17 -7.55 1.34 4.34
N PHE A 18 -6.33 1.88 4.31
CA PHE A 18 -5.75 2.60 5.44
C PHE A 18 -6.67 3.76 5.91
N SER A 19 -7.16 4.60 5.00
CA SER A 19 -8.07 5.71 5.32
C SER A 19 -9.37 5.27 5.99
N SER A 20 -9.86 4.07 5.64
CA SER A 20 -11.10 3.50 6.16
C SER A 20 -10.92 2.79 7.51
N THR A 21 -9.69 2.70 8.01
CA THR A 21 -9.35 2.00 9.25
C THR A 21 -8.86 2.98 10.33
N SER A 22 -8.81 2.52 11.58
CA SER A 22 -8.24 3.29 12.69
C SER A 22 -6.76 2.97 12.95
N GLN A 23 -6.03 2.50 11.94
CA GLN A 23 -4.62 2.15 12.08
C GLN A 23 -3.74 3.40 12.25
N THR A 24 -2.65 3.25 12.99
CA THR A 24 -1.70 4.34 13.24
C THR A 24 -0.71 4.51 12.08
N LEU A 25 -0.18 5.72 11.90
CA LEU A 25 0.86 6.06 10.91
C LEU A 25 2.27 5.61 11.37
N ASP A 26 2.38 4.39 11.85
CA ASP A 26 3.63 3.76 12.28
C ASP A 26 3.70 2.30 11.82
N LYS A 27 4.85 1.65 12.03
CA LYS A 27 5.09 0.27 11.59
C LYS A 27 4.05 -0.71 12.14
N THR A 28 3.60 -0.52 13.37
CA THR A 28 2.61 -1.41 13.99
C THR A 28 1.27 -1.27 13.31
N GLY A 29 0.83 -0.03 13.06
CA GLY A 29 -0.40 0.24 12.32
C GLY A 29 -0.36 -0.28 10.88
N PHE A 30 0.78 -0.14 10.19
CA PHE A 30 0.96 -0.68 8.84
C PHE A 30 1.01 -2.21 8.80
N GLU A 31 1.58 -2.86 9.83
CA GLU A 31 1.57 -4.33 9.92
C GLU A 31 0.15 -4.85 10.14
N ASN A 32 -0.60 -4.19 11.02
CA ASN A 32 -2.01 -4.51 11.25
C ASN A 32 -2.85 -4.29 9.99
N LEU A 33 -2.60 -3.21 9.25
CA LEU A 33 -3.25 -2.96 7.96
C LEU A 33 -2.98 -4.10 6.98
N ALA A 34 -1.72 -4.52 6.81
CA ALA A 34 -1.36 -5.58 5.88
C ALA A 34 -2.09 -6.89 6.20
N ARG A 35 -2.11 -7.29 7.48
CA ARG A 35 -2.81 -8.49 7.94
C ARG A 35 -4.32 -8.39 7.72
N LEU A 36 -4.92 -7.26 8.08
CA LEU A 36 -6.35 -7.02 7.88
C LEU A 36 -6.73 -7.05 6.39
N TYR A 37 -5.90 -6.46 5.53
CA TYR A 37 -6.14 -6.46 4.10
C TYR A 37 -6.11 -7.88 3.53
N ILE A 38 -5.20 -8.74 3.99
CA ILE A 38 -5.16 -10.16 3.62
C ILE A 38 -6.43 -10.89 4.10
N ASP A 39 -6.89 -10.60 5.31
CA ASP A 39 -8.09 -11.23 5.87
C ASP A 39 -9.36 -10.86 5.07
N ILE A 40 -9.40 -9.67 4.46
CA ILE A 40 -10.55 -9.16 3.69
C ILE A 40 -10.46 -9.56 2.21
N GLU A 41 -9.33 -9.29 1.57
CA GLU A 41 -9.13 -9.39 0.11
C GLU A 41 -8.50 -10.72 -0.33
N GLY A 42 -7.90 -11.46 0.60
CA GLY A 42 -7.21 -12.71 0.36
C GLY A 42 -5.73 -12.57 -0.02
N SER A 43 -5.00 -13.68 0.13
CA SER A 43 -3.55 -13.77 -0.14
C SER A 43 -3.17 -13.53 -1.60
N ASP A 44 -4.04 -13.89 -2.54
CA ASP A 44 -3.80 -13.72 -3.97
C ASP A 44 -3.79 -12.23 -4.33
N THR A 45 -4.81 -11.49 -3.87
CA THR A 45 -4.89 -10.03 -4.02
C THR A 45 -3.72 -9.33 -3.36
N PHE A 46 -3.35 -9.77 -2.15
CA PHE A 46 -2.18 -9.24 -1.47
C PHE A 46 -0.89 -9.51 -2.25
N SER A 47 -0.76 -10.67 -2.91
CA SER A 47 0.39 -10.98 -3.75
C SER A 47 0.50 -10.05 -4.97
N GLU A 48 -0.63 -9.69 -5.59
CA GLU A 48 -0.64 -8.69 -6.67
C GLU A 48 -0.29 -7.28 -6.18
N LEU A 49 -0.77 -6.89 -4.99
CA LEU A 49 -0.34 -5.66 -4.32
C LEU A 49 1.18 -5.62 -4.13
N ILE A 50 1.81 -6.72 -3.69
CA ILE A 50 3.28 -6.76 -3.52
C ILE A 50 4.00 -6.56 -4.86
N LYS A 51 3.51 -7.15 -5.96
CA LYS A 51 4.09 -6.93 -7.29
C LYS A 51 3.96 -5.47 -7.72
N GLU A 52 2.80 -4.86 -7.48
CA GLU A 52 2.59 -3.44 -7.78
C GLU A 52 3.54 -2.55 -6.96
N ILE A 53 3.68 -2.80 -5.65
CA ILE A 53 4.64 -2.08 -4.78
C ILE A 53 6.07 -2.19 -5.32
N GLN A 54 6.49 -3.36 -5.82
CA GLN A 54 7.81 -3.54 -6.42
C GLN A 54 7.98 -2.67 -7.66
N LEU A 55 6.98 -2.60 -8.55
CA LEU A 55 7.01 -1.73 -9.73
C LEU A 55 7.05 -0.24 -9.35
N ILE A 56 6.30 0.19 -8.34
CA ILE A 56 6.32 1.56 -7.83
C ILE A 56 7.72 1.94 -7.35
N LYS A 57 8.36 1.02 -6.62
CA LYS A 57 9.73 1.20 -6.12
C LYS A 57 10.75 1.28 -7.25
N GLU A 58 10.64 0.44 -8.27
CA GLU A 58 11.52 0.46 -9.45
C GLU A 58 11.38 1.76 -10.24
N ASN A 59 10.17 2.32 -10.30
CA ASN A 59 9.86 3.53 -11.03
C ASN A 59 10.03 4.84 -10.24
N ASP A 60 10.20 4.76 -8.92
CA ASP A 60 10.22 5.90 -7.98
C ASP A 60 8.95 6.78 -8.02
N ASP A 61 7.79 6.17 -8.27
CA ASP A 61 6.51 6.88 -8.46
C ASP A 61 5.81 7.32 -7.15
N TRP A 62 6.53 7.44 -6.04
CA TRP A 62 5.92 7.70 -4.73
C TRP A 62 5.10 8.98 -4.68
N SER A 63 5.56 10.04 -5.36
CA SER A 63 4.85 11.32 -5.41
C SER A 63 3.45 11.22 -6.02
N TYR A 64 3.23 10.31 -6.98
CA TYR A 64 1.89 10.03 -7.50
C TYR A 64 0.97 9.50 -6.39
N PHE A 65 1.47 8.55 -5.59
CA PHE A 65 0.69 7.97 -4.51
C PHE A 65 0.52 8.90 -3.29
N GLU A 66 1.43 9.85 -3.09
CA GLU A 66 1.23 10.92 -2.11
C GLU A 66 0.06 11.83 -2.53
N GLU A 67 -0.07 12.14 -3.82
CA GLU A 67 -1.24 12.87 -4.33
C GLU A 67 -2.54 12.06 -4.16
N VAL A 68 -2.50 10.76 -4.45
CA VAL A 68 -3.63 9.84 -4.20
C VAL A 68 -4.02 9.83 -2.71
N ALA A 69 -3.05 9.72 -1.80
CA ALA A 69 -3.31 9.75 -0.36
C ALA A 69 -3.96 11.07 0.08
N ARG A 70 -3.53 12.20 -0.50
CA ARG A 70 -4.16 13.52 -0.25
C ARG A 70 -5.59 13.59 -0.78
N ASN A 71 -5.89 12.95 -1.90
CA ASN A 71 -7.25 12.85 -2.44
C ASN A 71 -8.18 12.04 -1.52
N PHE A 72 -7.63 11.09 -0.76
CA PHE A 72 -8.33 10.39 0.32
C PHE A 72 -8.28 11.12 1.67
N GLU A 73 -7.88 12.39 1.69
CA GLU A 73 -7.76 13.25 2.89
C GLU A 73 -6.72 12.79 3.94
N ILE A 74 -5.81 11.88 3.59
CA ILE A 74 -4.74 11.37 4.46
C ILE A 74 -3.49 12.26 4.37
N LYS A 75 -3.59 13.48 4.92
CA LYS A 75 -2.56 14.53 4.73
C LYS A 75 -1.17 14.20 5.29
N ASP A 76 -1.11 13.33 6.28
CA ASP A 76 0.13 12.96 6.98
C ASP A 76 0.83 11.73 6.36
N LEU A 77 0.25 11.12 5.32
CA LEU A 77 0.84 10.00 4.59
C LEU A 77 1.80 10.51 3.51
N SER A 78 2.95 11.02 3.94
CA SER A 78 4.02 11.50 3.08
C SER A 78 4.68 10.38 2.27
N ASN A 79 5.49 10.73 1.27
CA ASN A 79 6.35 9.79 0.54
C ASN A 79 7.15 8.83 1.44
N ASP A 80 7.73 9.33 2.54
CA ASP A 80 8.49 8.49 3.47
C ASP A 80 7.58 7.49 4.19
N LYS A 81 6.35 7.88 4.50
CA LYS A 81 5.36 6.99 5.13
C LYS A 81 4.78 5.98 4.16
N LEU A 82 4.59 6.33 2.89
CA LEU A 82 4.22 5.40 1.83
C LEU A 82 5.30 4.34 1.63
N LYS A 83 6.58 4.74 1.63
CA LYS A 83 7.72 3.82 1.57
C LYS A 83 7.75 2.89 2.79
N GLU A 84 7.57 3.43 3.99
CA GLU A 84 7.51 2.63 5.22
C GLU A 84 6.34 1.62 5.20
N MET A 85 5.15 2.06 4.78
CA MET A 85 3.98 1.21 4.60
C MET A 85 4.24 0.07 3.60
N ALA A 86 4.83 0.40 2.45
CA ALA A 86 5.20 -0.56 1.42
C ALA A 86 6.23 -1.59 1.92
N GLU A 87 7.26 -1.15 2.63
CA GLU A 87 8.28 -2.04 3.22
C GLU A 87 7.68 -3.01 4.25
N VAL A 88 6.75 -2.53 5.08
CA VAL A 88 6.04 -3.38 6.03
C VAL A 88 5.17 -4.42 5.32
N ALA A 89 4.42 -4.02 4.28
CA ALA A 89 3.61 -4.96 3.50
C ALA A 89 4.47 -6.06 2.85
N ILE A 90 5.61 -5.70 2.24
CA ILE A 90 6.57 -6.66 1.68
C ILE A 90 7.03 -7.63 2.76
N LYS A 91 7.43 -7.12 3.94
CA LYS A 91 7.90 -7.95 5.05
C LYS A 91 6.83 -8.94 5.50
N VAL A 92 5.57 -8.50 5.66
CA VAL A 92 4.45 -9.39 6.01
C VAL A 92 4.28 -10.50 4.97
N SER A 93 4.40 -10.18 3.67
CA SER A 93 4.31 -11.20 2.61
C SER A 93 5.43 -12.25 2.71
N ILE A 94 6.64 -11.84 3.11
CA ILE A 94 7.76 -12.75 3.31
C ILE A 94 7.47 -13.63 4.52
N ASP A 95 7.09 -13.04 5.66
CA ASP A 95 6.85 -13.76 6.91
C ASP A 95 5.71 -14.80 6.81
N MET A 96 4.79 -14.65 5.85
CA MET A 96 3.70 -15.61 5.60
C MET A 96 4.05 -16.77 4.67
N ASN A 97 5.13 -16.65 3.89
CA ASN A 97 5.52 -17.64 2.88
C ASN A 97 6.57 -18.66 3.41
N TYR A 98 6.85 -18.68 4.71
CA TYR A 98 7.80 -19.60 5.36
C TYR A 98 7.20 -20.35 6.56
#